data_AF-S7V6B5-F1
#
_entry.id   AF-S7V6B5-F1
#
_cell.length_a   1.000
_cell.length_b   1.000
_cell.length_c   1.000
_cell.angle_alpha   90.00
_cell.angle_beta   90.00
_cell.angle_gamma   90.00
#
_symmetry.space_group_name_H-M   'P 1'
#
loop_
_entity.id
_entity.type
_entity.pdbx_description
1 polymer ?
#
loop_
_entity_poly.entity_id
_entity_poly.type
_entity_poly.pdbx_seq_one_letter_code
_entity_poly.pdbx_strand_id
1 'polypeptide(L)' 'MTSPAEDLTVLCANCHRMVHRRKDIVLSLEELKQKIQAAKIS' A
#
# COMPACT_ATOMS: atom_id res chain seq x y z
N MET A 1 -10.01 -12.99 -13.19
CA MET A 1 -11.04 -11.94 -13.40
C MET A 1 -10.95 -11.04 -12.20
N THR A 2 -10.74 -9.74 -12.39
CA THR A 2 -10.62 -8.75 -11.30
C THR A 2 -12.03 -8.33 -10.89
N SER A 3 -12.38 -8.46 -9.61
CA SER A 3 -13.64 -7.99 -9.02
C SER A 3 -13.37 -6.67 -8.29
N PRO A 4 -13.87 -5.51 -8.78
CA PRO A 4 -13.61 -4.23 -8.15
C PRO A 4 -14.01 -4.16 -6.67
N ALA A 5 -15.03 -4.92 -6.26
CA ALA A 5 -15.48 -4.97 -4.87
C ALA A 5 -14.52 -5.73 -3.94
N GLU A 6 -13.71 -6.64 -4.47
CA GLU A 6 -12.78 -7.47 -3.71
C GLU A 6 -11.33 -6.99 -3.86
N ASP A 7 -10.97 -6.46 -5.03
CA ASP A 7 -9.60 -6.13 -5.40
C ASP A 7 -9.24 -4.65 -5.19
N LEU A 8 -10.24 -3.77 -4.98
CA LEU A 8 -10.02 -2.34 -4.79
C LEU A 8 -10.46 -1.88 -3.41
N THR A 9 -9.77 -0.87 -2.91
CA THR A 9 -10.13 -0.19 -1.68
C THR A 9 -9.78 1.28 -1.78
N VAL A 10 -10.47 2.11 -1.02
CA VAL A 10 -10.24 3.55 -0.96
C VAL A 10 -9.24 3.86 0.14
N LEU A 11 -8.25 4.70 -0.16
CA LEU A 11 -7.27 5.16 0.82
C LEU A 11 -7.48 6.66 1.07
N CYS A 12 -7.09 7.15 2.24
CA CYS A 12 -7.01 8.60 2.46
C CYS A 12 -5.75 9.17 1.79
N ALA A 13 -5.66 10.50 1.68
CA ALA A 13 -4.53 11.17 1.04
C ALA A 13 -3.15 10.77 1.62
N ASN A 14 -3.08 10.57 2.94
CA ASN A 14 -1.85 10.17 3.61
C ASN A 14 -1.45 8.73 3.25
N CYS A 15 -2.39 7.80 3.29
CA CYS A 15 -2.14 6.40 2.90
C CYS A 15 -1.85 6.27 1.41
N HIS A 16 -2.52 7.05 0.54
CA HIS A 16 -2.20 7.13 -0.89
C HIS A 16 -0.75 7.57 -1.11
N ARG A 17 -0.28 8.59 -0.37
CA ARG A 17 1.11 9.04 -0.44
C ARG A 17 2.11 7.97 -0.01
N MET A 18 1.72 7.07 0.90
CA MET A 18 2.59 5.96 1.32
C MET A 18 2.77 4.92 0.22
N VAL A 19 1.68 4.48 -0.42
CA VAL A 19 1.75 3.48 -1.51
C VAL A 19 2.41 4.04 -2.78
N HIS A 20 2.28 5.35 -3.03
CA HIS A 20 2.94 6.08 -4.12
C HIS A 20 4.20 6.84 -3.69
N ARG A 21 4.84 6.47 -2.57
CA ARG A 21 5.96 7.23 -2.01
C ARG A 21 7.15 7.37 -2.99
N ARG A 22 7.34 6.40 -3.88
CA ARG A 22 8.33 6.46 -4.99
C ARG A 22 7.60 6.51 -6.33
N LYS A 23 8.09 7.36 -7.23
CA LYS A 23 7.42 7.63 -8.51
C LYS A 23 7.28 6.39 -9.41
N ASP A 24 8.27 5.51 -9.38
CA ASP A 24 8.35 4.36 -10.29
C ASP A 24 7.79 3.07 -9.69
N ILE A 25 7.33 3.11 -8.42
CA ILE A 25 6.89 1.91 -7.71
C ILE A 25 5.63 2.24 -6.91
N VAL A 26 4.57 1.49 -7.18
CA VAL A 26 3.34 1.48 -6.39
C VAL A 26 3.33 0.22 -5.54
N LEU A 27 3.21 0.37 -4.23
CA LEU A 27 3.10 -0.78 -3.33
C LEU A 27 1.65 -1.27 -3.25
N SER A 28 1.48 -2.59 -3.24
CA SER A 28 0.26 -3.20 -2.70
C SER A 28 0.16 -2.95 -1.18
N LEU A 29 -1.04 -3.11 -0.64
CA LEU A 29 -1.24 -2.96 0.81
C LEU A 29 -0.46 -3.98 1.63
N GLU A 30 -0.31 -5.20 1.12
CA GLU A 30 0.46 -6.24 1.80
C GLU A 30 1.96 -5.90 1.84
N GLU A 31 2.53 -5.44 0.73
CA GLU A 31 3.93 -4.98 0.70
C GLU A 31 4.16 -3.79 1.64
N LEU A 32 3.22 -2.84 1.68
CA LEU A 32 3.31 -1.70 2.60
C LEU A 32 3.28 -2.15 4.06
N LYS A 33 2.36 -3.06 4.43
CA LYS A 33 2.27 -3.63 5.79
C LYS A 33 3.55 -4.34 6.19
N GLN A 34 4.12 -5.17 5.31
CA GLN A 34 5.38 -5.87 5.56
C GLN A 34 6.52 -4.90 5.84
N LYS A 35 6.65 -3.82 5.06
CA LYS A 35 7.67 -2.79 5.28
C LYS A 35 7.49 -2.07 6.62
N ILE A 36 6.25 -1.73 6.99
CA ILE A 36 5.95 -1.12 8.29
C ILE A 36 6.33 -2.08 9.42
N GLN A 37 5.99 -3.37 9.30
CA GLN A 37 6.30 -4.37 10.31
C GLN A 37 7.81 -4.57 10.46
N ALA A 38 8.54 -4.64 9.35
CA ALA A 38 10.00 -4.73 9.36
C ALA A 38 10.65 -3.52 10.06
N ALA A 39 10.11 -2.32 9.85
CA ALA A 39 10.61 -1.09 10.49
C ALA A 39 10.29 -0.99 11.99
N LYS A 40 9.35 -1.77 12.51
CA LYS A 40 9.02 -1.79 13.97
C LYS A 40 9.98 -2.65 14.79
N ILE A 41 10.80 -3.47 14.13
CA ILE A 41 11.69 -4.45 14.77
C ILE A 41 13.16 -3.97 14.77
N SER A 42 13.43 -2.75 14.27
CA SER A 42 14.76 -2.10 14.30
C SER A 42 14.95 -1.20 15.51
#